data_AF-B2WC23-F1
#
_entry.id   AF-B2WC23-F1
#
_cell.length_a   1.000
_cell.length_b   1.000
_cell.length_c   1.000
_cell.angle_alpha   90.00
_cell.angle_beta   90.00
_cell.angle_gamma   90.00
#
_symmetry.space_group_name_H-M   'P 1'
#
loop_
_entity.id
_entity.type
_entity.pdbx_description
1 polymer ?
#
loop_
_entity_poly.entity_id
_entity_poly.type
_entity_poly.pdbx_seq_one_letter_code
_entity_poly.pdbx_strand_id
1 'polypeptide(L)'
;MSASTPSASTASERRTLTWEEYGVVPVPQRKPLLTPEEEQEKLKQRKAEIFKRNQDKSPLMRLPAELRLKIYDYVFHTAPIRPYREHRLYGRWAYSNRQLRLLQVCSQVNSEACFVPFTCNVFAGFADQVLELVLTRLPREKADKITKVEIDADAFAVYREGDIPGVGLQPWFTNELAGLAGLRGLKEVVLLWFGSDVRVVGQSLLADMSGVFQAAGRGDVRIVVKV
;
A
#
# COMPACT_ATOMS: atom_id res chain seq x y z
N MET A 1 -35.40 20.83 65.13
CA MET A 1 -36.20 20.15 64.09
C MET A 1 -35.43 18.91 63.68
N SER A 2 -36.04 17.76 63.91
CA SER A 2 -35.39 16.46 64.00
C SER A 2 -34.93 15.92 62.64
N ALA A 3 -33.70 15.41 62.59
CA ALA A 3 -33.14 14.74 61.44
C ALA A 3 -33.78 13.35 61.27
N SER A 4 -34.36 13.09 60.09
CA SER A 4 -34.89 11.79 59.67
C SER A 4 -33.83 11.04 58.86
N THR A 5 -33.35 9.93 59.41
CA THR A 5 -32.43 8.99 58.77
C THR A 5 -33.18 8.13 57.75
N PRO A 6 -32.71 7.95 56.50
CA PRO A 6 -33.26 6.93 55.60
C PRO A 6 -32.73 5.53 55.94
N SER A 7 -33.68 4.60 55.94
CA SER A 7 -33.61 3.19 56.28
C SER A 7 -32.87 2.33 55.24
N ALA A 8 -32.00 1.47 55.77
CA ALA A 8 -31.55 0.16 55.28
C ALA A 8 -31.67 -0.19 53.79
N SER A 9 -30.52 -0.07 53.11
CA SER A 9 -29.94 -1.02 52.14
C SER A 9 -30.68 -2.37 51.98
N THR A 10 -31.39 -2.54 50.87
CA THR A 10 -31.78 -3.84 50.31
C THR A 10 -30.53 -4.69 50.06
N ALA A 11 -30.32 -5.70 50.91
CA ALA A 11 -29.30 -6.72 50.72
C ALA A 11 -29.60 -7.50 49.44
N SER A 12 -28.82 -7.23 48.40
CA SER A 12 -28.76 -8.02 47.18
C SER A 12 -28.33 -9.45 47.54
N GLU A 13 -29.28 -10.39 47.49
CA GLU A 13 -29.03 -11.83 47.57
C GLU A 13 -28.08 -12.22 46.45
N ARG A 14 -26.78 -12.27 46.76
CA ARG A 14 -25.78 -12.88 45.88
C ARG A 14 -26.03 -14.38 45.87
N ARG A 15 -26.79 -14.83 44.87
CA ARG A 15 -26.92 -16.24 44.52
C ARG A 15 -25.52 -16.78 44.20
N THR A 16 -24.95 -17.56 45.11
CA THR A 16 -23.73 -18.33 44.87
C THR A 16 -24.09 -19.47 43.93
N LEU A 17 -23.84 -19.28 42.62
CA LEU A 17 -23.90 -20.35 41.63
C LEU A 17 -22.90 -21.42 42.05
N THR A 18 -23.37 -22.63 42.38
CA THR A 18 -22.50 -23.75 42.72
C THR A 18 -21.86 -24.28 41.44
N TRP A 19 -20.65 -24.85 41.55
CA TRP A 19 -19.94 -25.46 40.41
C TRP A 19 -20.77 -26.55 39.68
N GLU A 20 -21.81 -27.06 40.33
CA GLU A 20 -22.75 -28.05 39.81
C GLU A 20 -23.73 -27.47 38.77
N GLU A 21 -23.99 -26.16 38.77
CA GLU A 21 -24.84 -25.49 37.76
C GLU A 21 -24.09 -25.22 36.44
N TYR A 22 -22.76 -25.34 36.43
CA TYR A 22 -21.99 -25.41 35.19
C TYR A 22 -22.13 -26.81 34.61
N GLY A 23 -23.25 -27.06 33.93
CA GLY A 23 -23.48 -28.30 33.20
C GLY A 23 -22.22 -28.67 32.42
N VAL A 24 -21.76 -29.91 32.59
CA VAL A 24 -20.58 -30.45 31.89
C VAL A 24 -20.83 -30.30 30.40
N VAL A 25 -20.26 -29.26 29.79
CA VAL A 25 -20.33 -29.09 28.34
C VAL A 25 -19.54 -30.27 27.75
N PRO A 26 -20.19 -31.22 27.06
CA PRO A 26 -19.47 -32.35 26.50
C PRO A 26 -18.38 -31.81 25.59
N VAL A 27 -17.14 -32.19 25.87
CA VAL A 27 -16.00 -31.79 25.05
C VAL A 27 -16.26 -32.35 23.65
N PRO A 28 -16.41 -31.51 22.62
CA PRO A 28 -16.66 -32.00 21.27
C PRO A 28 -15.51 -32.92 20.88
N GLN A 29 -15.85 -34.16 20.48
CA GLN A 29 -14.83 -35.12 20.06
C GLN A 29 -14.01 -34.49 18.93
N ARG A 30 -12.68 -34.45 19.11
CA ARG A 30 -11.78 -33.92 18.09
C ARG A 30 -11.95 -34.75 16.83
N LYS A 31 -12.25 -34.08 15.72
CA LYS A 31 -12.24 -34.73 14.41
C LYS A 31 -10.87 -35.40 14.22
N PRO A 32 -10.82 -36.61 13.65
CA PRO A 32 -9.55 -37.27 13.36
C PRO A 32 -8.66 -36.31 12.55
N LEU A 33 -7.39 -36.22 12.96
CA LEU A 33 -6.39 -35.42 12.26
C LEU A 33 -6.23 -36.01 10.86
N LEU A 34 -6.48 -35.18 9.84
CA LEU A 34 -6.22 -35.55 8.45
C LEU A 34 -4.71 -35.66 8.26
N THR A 35 -4.29 -36.54 7.35
CA THR A 35 -2.89 -36.51 6.92
C THR A 35 -2.63 -35.24 6.11
N PRO A 36 -1.39 -34.72 6.06
CA PRO A 36 -1.06 -33.53 5.27
C PRO A 36 -1.46 -33.67 3.78
N GLU A 37 -1.39 -34.87 3.23
CA GLU A 37 -1.79 -35.17 1.85
C GLU A 37 -3.31 -35.05 1.65
N GLU A 38 -4.10 -35.62 2.58
CA GLU A 38 -5.56 -35.50 2.56
C GLU A 38 -6.02 -34.05 2.71
N GLU A 39 -5.33 -33.26 3.54
CA GLU A 39 -5.61 -31.82 3.69
C GLU A 39 -5.36 -31.05 2.39
N GLN A 40 -4.24 -31.33 1.71
CA GLN A 40 -3.90 -30.71 0.43
C GLN A 40 -4.93 -31.05 -0.66
N GLU A 41 -5.33 -32.33 -0.75
CA GLU A 41 -6.31 -32.77 -1.74
C GLU A 41 -7.69 -32.16 -1.47
N LYS A 42 -8.14 -32.13 -0.21
CA LYS A 42 -9.38 -31.43 0.18
C LYS A 42 -9.32 -29.93 -0.14
N LEU A 43 -8.18 -29.28 0.09
CA LEU A 43 -7.99 -27.87 -0.24
C LEU A 43 -8.07 -27.64 -1.76
N LYS A 44 -7.46 -28.53 -2.55
CA LYS A 44 -7.50 -28.49 -4.02
C LYS A 44 -8.93 -28.66 -4.54
N GLN A 45 -9.67 -29.64 -4.03
CA GLN A 45 -11.08 -29.85 -4.37
C GLN A 45 -11.93 -28.63 -4.03
N ARG A 46 -11.78 -28.09 -2.82
CA ARG A 46 -12.49 -26.88 -2.39
C ARG A 46 -12.16 -25.67 -3.26
N LYS A 47 -10.90 -25.49 -3.66
CA LYS A 47 -10.50 -24.42 -4.60
C LYS A 47 -11.15 -24.59 -5.97
N ALA A 48 -11.23 -25.82 -6.48
CA ALA A 48 -11.89 -26.12 -7.75
C ALA A 48 -13.40 -25.83 -7.71
N GLU A 49 -14.08 -26.20 -6.61
CA GLU A 49 -15.50 -25.88 -6.40
C GLU A 49 -15.75 -24.38 -6.34
N ILE A 50 -14.92 -23.64 -5.60
CA ILE A 50 -15.01 -22.17 -5.52
C ILE A 50 -14.77 -21.55 -6.90
N PHE A 51 -13.78 -22.05 -7.64
CA PHE A 51 -13.48 -21.57 -8.99
C PHE A 51 -14.69 -21.76 -9.91
N LYS A 52 -15.25 -22.98 -9.97
CA LYS A 52 -16.44 -23.28 -10.78
C LYS A 52 -17.62 -22.39 -10.40
N ARG A 53 -17.92 -22.29 -9.10
CA ARG A 53 -18.99 -21.43 -8.60
C ARG A 53 -18.79 -19.97 -8.99
N ASN A 54 -17.55 -19.47 -8.96
CA ASN A 54 -17.24 -18.10 -9.34
C ASN A 54 -17.45 -17.87 -10.85
N GLN A 55 -17.08 -18.83 -11.71
CA GLN A 55 -17.38 -18.73 -13.15
C GLN A 55 -18.88 -18.68 -13.41
N ASP A 56 -19.65 -19.54 -12.73
CA ASP A 56 -21.09 -19.66 -12.97
C ASP A 56 -21.88 -18.47 -12.40
N LYS A 57 -21.54 -18.03 -11.19
CA LYS A 57 -22.36 -17.07 -10.41
C LYS A 57 -21.82 -15.65 -10.38
N SER A 58 -20.52 -15.43 -10.59
CA SER A 58 -19.97 -14.07 -10.51
C SER A 58 -20.28 -13.28 -11.78
N PRO A 59 -20.95 -12.12 -11.69
CA PRO A 59 -21.19 -11.29 -12.87
C PRO A 59 -19.87 -10.80 -13.48
N LEU A 60 -18.86 -10.51 -12.67
CA LEU A 60 -17.55 -10.06 -13.15
C LEU A 60 -16.80 -11.17 -13.91
N MET A 61 -16.84 -12.43 -13.43
CA MET A 61 -16.11 -13.53 -14.08
C MET A 61 -16.72 -13.95 -15.42
N ARG A 62 -18.03 -13.73 -15.61
CA ARG A 62 -18.71 -14.02 -16.89
C ARG A 62 -18.38 -13.05 -18.01
N LEU A 63 -17.80 -11.90 -17.69
CA LEU A 63 -17.36 -10.93 -18.71
C LEU A 63 -16.13 -11.46 -19.45
N PRO A 64 -15.94 -11.14 -20.74
CA PRO A 64 -14.67 -11.34 -21.43
C PRO A 64 -13.50 -10.66 -20.70
N ALA A 65 -12.30 -11.21 -20.86
CA ALA A 65 -11.10 -10.74 -20.16
C ALA A 65 -10.80 -9.26 -20.45
N GLU A 66 -11.06 -8.81 -21.68
CA GLU A 66 -10.84 -7.43 -22.12
C GLU A 66 -11.72 -6.44 -21.34
N LEU A 67 -12.97 -6.82 -21.05
CA LEU A 67 -13.87 -5.98 -20.25
C LEU A 67 -13.47 -5.98 -18.78
N ARG A 68 -13.00 -7.12 -18.24
CA ARG A 68 -12.48 -7.18 -16.87
C ARG A 68 -11.26 -6.28 -16.69
N LEU A 69 -10.31 -6.31 -17.62
CA LEU A 69 -9.14 -5.43 -17.61
C LEU A 69 -9.54 -3.95 -17.61
N LYS A 70 -10.50 -3.54 -18.46
CA LYS A 70 -11.04 -2.17 -18.45
C LYS A 70 -11.66 -1.81 -17.10
N ILE A 71 -12.42 -2.71 -16.47
CA ILE A 71 -12.98 -2.49 -15.13
C ILE A 71 -11.87 -2.32 -14.10
N TYR A 72 -10.82 -3.15 -14.16
CA TYR A 72 -9.67 -3.02 -13.26
C TYR A 72 -9.00 -1.67 -13.43
N ASP A 73 -8.82 -1.19 -14.66
CA ASP A 73 -8.28 0.15 -14.91
C ASP A 73 -9.13 1.22 -14.20
N TYR A 74 -10.46 1.19 -14.33
CA TYR A 74 -11.32 2.15 -13.62
C TYR A 74 -11.26 2.03 -12.10
N VAL A 75 -11.20 0.81 -11.56
CA VAL A 75 -11.18 0.57 -10.10
C VAL A 75 -9.85 0.98 -9.50
N PHE A 76 -8.74 0.73 -10.20
CA PHE A 76 -7.40 0.99 -9.69
C PHE A 76 -6.85 2.35 -10.12
N HIS A 77 -7.47 3.06 -11.07
CA HIS A 77 -7.11 4.43 -11.42
C HIS A 77 -7.66 5.39 -10.36
N THR A 78 -6.93 5.50 -9.25
CA THR A 78 -7.36 6.24 -8.07
C THR A 78 -6.34 7.32 -7.69
N ALA A 79 -6.60 8.02 -6.59
CA ALA A 79 -5.67 9.00 -6.04
C ALA A 79 -4.27 8.40 -5.84
N PRO A 80 -3.21 9.23 -5.91
CA PRO A 80 -1.83 8.77 -5.72
C PRO A 80 -1.67 7.90 -4.47
N ILE A 81 -0.91 6.82 -4.59
CA ILE A 81 -0.57 5.95 -3.48
C ILE A 81 0.48 6.67 -2.65
N ARG A 82 0.13 6.96 -1.40
CA ARG A 82 1.01 7.66 -0.46
C ARG A 82 1.35 6.76 0.74
N PRO A 83 2.56 6.89 1.30
CA PRO A 83 2.88 6.28 2.59
C PRO A 83 2.00 6.90 3.68
N TYR A 84 1.64 6.13 4.71
CA TYR A 84 0.79 6.62 5.79
C TYR A 84 1.58 7.61 6.65
N ARG A 85 1.22 8.90 6.61
CA ARG A 85 1.93 9.96 7.36
C ARG A 85 1.77 9.84 8.89
N GLU A 86 0.75 9.14 9.38
CA GLU A 86 0.32 9.26 10.79
C GLU A 86 1.02 8.33 11.79
N HIS A 87 1.82 7.36 11.34
CA HIS A 87 2.56 6.50 12.26
C HIS A 87 4.06 6.49 11.95
N ARG A 88 4.79 7.41 12.59
CA ARG A 88 6.26 7.36 12.72
C ARG A 88 6.79 6.00 13.23
N LEU A 89 5.92 5.14 13.75
CA LEU A 89 6.26 3.83 14.33
C LEU A 89 5.98 2.63 13.42
N TYR A 90 5.32 2.80 12.27
CA TYR A 90 5.02 1.68 11.38
C TYR A 90 5.19 2.07 9.91
N GLY A 91 6.35 1.72 9.33
CA GLY A 91 6.66 1.81 7.89
C GLY A 91 5.84 0.85 7.02
N ARG A 92 4.52 0.76 7.27
CA ARG A 92 3.59 0.00 6.44
C ARG A 92 2.79 0.98 5.60
N TRP A 93 2.89 0.81 4.30
CA TRP A 93 2.05 1.52 3.35
C TRP A 93 0.60 1.16 3.61
N ALA A 94 -0.27 2.16 3.75
CA ALA A 94 -1.67 1.92 3.45
C ALA A 94 -1.84 2.26 1.98
N TYR A 95 -1.76 1.24 1.13
CA TYR A 95 -2.78 1.20 0.10
C TYR A 95 -4.11 1.33 0.82
N SER A 96 -5.03 2.16 0.32
CA SER A 96 -6.36 2.13 0.90
C SER A 96 -6.81 0.68 0.87
N ASN A 97 -7.10 0.08 2.03
CA ASN A 97 -7.58 -1.31 2.05
C ASN A 97 -8.79 -1.47 1.11
N ARG A 98 -9.50 -0.38 0.83
CA ARG A 98 -10.56 -0.32 -0.18
C ARG A 98 -10.07 -0.59 -1.60
N GLN A 99 -8.88 -0.10 -1.99
CA GLN A 99 -8.30 -0.29 -3.33
C GLN A 99 -7.84 -1.73 -3.56
N LEU A 100 -7.14 -2.36 -2.60
CA LEU A 100 -6.61 -3.73 -2.79
C LEU A 100 -7.64 -4.84 -2.52
N ARG A 101 -8.80 -4.52 -1.94
CA ARG A 101 -9.85 -5.51 -1.64
C ARG A 101 -10.26 -6.32 -2.88
N LEU A 102 -10.27 -5.70 -4.06
CA LEU A 102 -10.63 -6.41 -5.29
C LEU A 102 -9.67 -7.57 -5.58
N LEU A 103 -8.35 -7.37 -5.37
CA LEU A 103 -7.34 -8.42 -5.55
C LEU A 103 -7.50 -9.57 -4.55
N GLN A 104 -8.18 -9.34 -3.43
CA GLN A 104 -8.40 -10.36 -2.40
C GLN A 104 -9.66 -11.21 -2.63
N VAL A 105 -10.49 -10.87 -3.62
CA VAL A 105 -11.78 -11.54 -3.84
C VAL A 105 -11.60 -12.97 -4.35
N CYS A 106 -10.78 -13.17 -5.38
CA CYS A 106 -10.47 -14.50 -5.90
C CYS A 106 -9.11 -14.54 -6.61
N SER A 107 -8.57 -15.75 -6.77
CA SER A 107 -7.26 -15.98 -7.38
C SER A 107 -7.18 -15.50 -8.83
N GLN A 108 -8.26 -15.60 -9.59
CA GLN A 108 -8.30 -15.15 -10.98
C GLN A 108 -8.18 -13.63 -11.10
N VAL A 109 -8.97 -12.87 -10.33
CA VAL A 109 -8.85 -11.40 -10.28
C VAL A 109 -7.45 -11.01 -9.85
N ASN A 110 -6.90 -11.69 -8.83
CA ASN A 110 -5.54 -11.45 -8.42
C ASN A 110 -4.54 -11.69 -9.56
N SER A 111 -4.60 -12.82 -10.27
CA SER A 111 -3.66 -13.10 -11.36
C SER A 111 -3.79 -12.14 -12.55
N GLU A 112 -4.99 -11.66 -12.84
CA GLU A 112 -5.24 -10.72 -13.95
C GLU A 112 -4.82 -9.29 -13.59
N ALA A 113 -5.04 -8.88 -12.33
CA ALA A 113 -4.98 -7.48 -11.95
C ALA A 113 -3.87 -7.11 -10.95
N CYS A 114 -3.07 -8.05 -10.45
CA CYS A 114 -2.10 -7.77 -9.39
C CYS A 114 -1.05 -6.70 -9.76
N PHE A 115 -0.81 -6.47 -11.05
CA PHE A 115 0.11 -5.45 -11.55
C PHE A 115 -0.58 -4.12 -11.90
N VAL A 116 -1.89 -4.13 -12.12
CA VAL A 116 -2.66 -2.94 -12.53
C VAL A 116 -2.49 -1.77 -11.54
N PRO A 117 -2.51 -1.97 -10.21
CA PRO A 117 -2.25 -0.88 -9.27
C PRO A 117 -0.92 -0.18 -9.48
N PHE A 118 0.13 -0.92 -9.88
CA PHE A 118 1.47 -0.36 -10.09
C PHE A 118 1.58 0.38 -11.41
N THR A 119 0.90 -0.10 -12.44
CA THR A 119 0.94 0.51 -13.78
C THR A 119 0.09 1.78 -13.87
N CYS A 120 -1.05 1.82 -13.17
CA CYS A 120 -2.05 2.88 -13.31
C CYS A 120 -1.95 3.99 -12.27
N ASN A 121 -1.37 3.76 -11.09
CA ASN A 121 -1.30 4.76 -10.03
C ASN A 121 0.03 5.52 -10.02
N VAL A 122 -0.02 6.69 -9.40
CA VAL A 122 1.16 7.51 -9.07
C VAL A 122 1.62 7.15 -7.67
N PHE A 123 2.90 6.83 -7.49
CA PHE A 123 3.51 6.68 -6.18
C PHE A 123 4.01 8.03 -5.72
N ALA A 124 3.39 8.60 -4.70
CA ALA A 124 3.63 9.97 -4.24
C ALA A 124 4.05 10.02 -2.77
N GLY A 125 4.92 10.95 -2.40
CA GLY A 125 5.32 11.19 -1.01
C GLY A 125 6.72 11.75 -0.89
N PHE A 126 7.24 11.86 0.33
CA PHE A 126 8.59 12.34 0.57
C PHE A 126 9.65 11.41 -0.04
N ALA A 127 10.77 12.01 -0.45
CA ALA A 127 11.85 11.34 -1.15
C ALA A 127 12.29 10.04 -0.45
N ASP A 128 12.59 10.12 0.85
CA ASP A 128 13.00 8.99 1.67
C ASP A 128 12.00 7.83 1.62
N GLN A 129 10.71 8.12 1.81
CA GLN A 129 9.66 7.12 1.90
C GLN A 129 9.36 6.46 0.56
N VAL A 130 9.30 7.26 -0.51
CA VAL A 130 9.00 6.77 -1.86
C VAL A 130 10.17 5.94 -2.39
N LEU A 131 11.41 6.42 -2.22
CA LEU A 131 12.60 5.72 -2.67
C LEU A 131 12.81 4.41 -1.90
N GLU A 132 12.72 4.42 -0.56
CA GLU A 132 12.84 3.19 0.25
C GLU A 132 11.79 2.15 -0.17
N LEU A 133 10.55 2.57 -0.43
CA LEU A 133 9.51 1.65 -0.90
C LEU A 133 9.91 1.02 -2.23
N VAL A 134 10.12 1.88 -3.22
CA VAL A 134 10.17 1.46 -4.62
C VAL A 134 11.43 0.66 -4.90
N LEU A 135 12.55 1.05 -4.27
CA LEU A 135 13.85 0.44 -4.50
C LEU A 135 14.12 -0.75 -3.56
N THR A 136 13.64 -0.69 -2.31
CA THR A 136 14.06 -1.64 -1.27
C THR A 136 12.95 -2.59 -0.84
N ARG A 137 11.68 -2.13 -0.76
CA ARG A 137 10.58 -2.92 -0.20
C ARG A 137 9.74 -3.67 -1.24
N LEU A 138 9.63 -3.13 -2.46
CA LEU A 138 8.83 -3.78 -3.51
C LEU A 138 9.63 -4.87 -4.22
N PRO A 139 9.03 -6.07 -4.43
CA PRO A 139 9.61 -7.06 -5.34
C PRO A 139 9.85 -6.45 -6.71
N ARG A 140 10.99 -6.78 -7.32
CA ARG A 140 11.44 -6.15 -8.56
C ARG A 140 10.42 -6.24 -9.70
N GLU A 141 9.73 -7.38 -9.80
CA GLU A 141 8.66 -7.62 -10.78
C GLU A 141 7.53 -6.60 -10.71
N LYS A 142 7.21 -6.09 -9.51
CA LYS A 142 6.18 -5.07 -9.28
C LYS A 142 6.74 -3.66 -9.45
N ALA A 143 7.95 -3.41 -8.93
CA ALA A 143 8.62 -2.12 -9.07
C ALA A 143 8.84 -1.75 -10.55
N ASP A 144 9.22 -2.72 -11.39
CA ASP A 144 9.39 -2.53 -12.83
C ASP A 144 8.07 -2.25 -13.57
N LYS A 145 6.90 -2.35 -12.91
CA LYS A 145 5.60 -1.97 -13.50
C LYS A 145 5.18 -0.55 -13.14
N ILE A 146 5.92 0.12 -12.25
CA ILE A 146 5.64 1.50 -11.85
C ILE A 146 5.95 2.42 -13.02
N THR A 147 4.96 3.19 -13.45
CA THR A 147 5.08 4.11 -14.59
C THR A 147 5.35 5.53 -14.17
N LYS A 148 4.85 5.95 -13.00
CA LYS A 148 4.91 7.33 -12.54
C LYS A 148 5.22 7.43 -11.05
N VAL A 149 6.21 8.26 -10.73
CA VAL A 149 6.62 8.57 -9.36
C VAL A 149 6.55 10.08 -9.15
N GLU A 150 6.03 10.50 -8.00
CA GLU A 150 5.94 11.89 -7.56
C GLU A 150 6.66 12.02 -6.22
N ILE A 151 7.66 12.90 -6.15
CA ILE A 151 8.53 13.04 -5.00
C ILE A 151 8.32 14.44 -4.41
N ASP A 152 7.83 14.46 -3.18
CA ASP A 152 7.75 15.66 -2.35
C ASP A 152 9.18 16.00 -1.87
N ALA A 153 9.75 17.07 -2.39
CA ALA A 153 11.06 17.59 -2.01
C ALA A 153 10.90 18.80 -1.10
N ASP A 154 11.46 18.69 0.10
CA ASP A 154 11.56 19.77 1.06
C ASP A 154 12.98 20.35 1.09
N ALA A 155 13.18 21.38 1.93
CA ALA A 155 14.45 22.03 2.10
C ALA A 155 15.61 21.07 2.42
N PHE A 156 15.37 19.88 3.02
CA PHE A 156 16.43 18.92 3.31
C PHE A 156 16.91 18.15 2.08
N ALA A 157 16.03 17.93 1.10
CA ALA A 157 16.39 17.30 -0.16
C ALA A 157 17.27 18.21 -1.05
N VAL A 158 17.22 19.52 -0.82
CA VAL A 158 17.83 20.55 -1.68
C VAL A 158 18.97 21.29 -0.96
N TYR A 159 18.74 21.84 0.23
CA TYR A 159 19.73 22.64 0.95
C TYR A 159 20.52 21.82 1.98
N ARG A 160 21.77 22.22 2.21
CA ARG A 160 22.60 21.75 3.31
C ARG A 160 22.53 22.75 4.45
N GLU A 161 22.13 22.30 5.64
CA GLU A 161 22.43 22.93 6.95
C GLU A 161 22.28 24.47 7.03
N GLY A 162 21.28 25.05 6.36
CA GLY A 162 20.92 26.46 6.52
C GLY A 162 21.75 27.49 5.74
N ASP A 163 22.81 27.07 5.04
CA ASP A 163 23.60 27.96 4.18
C ASP A 163 23.11 27.87 2.72
N ILE A 164 22.76 29.02 2.13
CA ILE A 164 22.36 29.14 0.71
C ILE A 164 23.58 29.47 -0.19
N PRO A 165 24.58 28.58 -0.36
CA PRO A 165 25.40 28.63 -1.56
C PRO A 165 25.52 27.24 -2.20
N GLY A 166 24.60 26.96 -3.12
CA GLY A 166 24.58 25.71 -3.88
C GLY A 166 23.13 25.31 -4.14
N VAL A 167 22.53 25.87 -5.18
CA VAL A 167 21.22 25.39 -5.64
C VAL A 167 21.48 24.04 -6.31
N GLY A 168 20.92 22.96 -5.78
CA GLY A 168 21.02 21.65 -6.40
C GLY A 168 20.55 20.50 -5.51
N LEU A 169 20.49 19.30 -6.08
CA LEU A 169 20.15 18.09 -5.34
C LEU A 169 21.32 17.61 -4.48
N GLN A 170 21.02 17.12 -3.27
CA GLN A 170 22.04 16.50 -2.43
C GLN A 170 22.58 15.19 -3.05
N PRO A 171 23.87 14.84 -2.83
CA PRO A 171 24.47 13.62 -3.41
C PRO A 171 23.75 12.33 -3.04
N TRP A 172 23.24 12.23 -1.81
CA TRP A 172 22.45 11.07 -1.39
C TRP A 172 21.18 10.94 -2.23
N PHE A 173 20.52 12.06 -2.52
CA PHE A 173 19.27 12.07 -3.26
C PHE A 173 19.51 11.74 -4.74
N THR A 174 20.59 12.26 -5.34
CA THR A 174 20.99 11.88 -6.70
C THR A 174 21.32 10.40 -6.83
N ASN A 175 21.95 9.79 -5.82
CA ASN A 175 22.24 8.36 -5.81
C ASN A 175 20.96 7.51 -5.76
N GLU A 176 19.99 7.88 -4.93
CA GLU A 176 18.70 7.20 -4.86
C GLU A 176 17.88 7.39 -6.14
N LEU A 177 17.90 8.59 -6.73
CA LEU A 177 17.28 8.85 -8.04
C LEU A 177 17.89 7.99 -9.16
N ALA A 178 19.20 7.73 -9.12
CA ALA A 178 19.83 6.79 -10.05
C ALA A 178 19.28 5.36 -9.87
N GLY A 179 18.89 4.97 -8.65
CA GLY A 179 18.16 3.73 -8.39
C GLY A 179 16.82 3.66 -9.11
N LEU A 180 16.05 4.76 -9.13
CA LEU A 180 14.78 4.84 -9.87
C LEU A 180 14.98 4.70 -11.38
N ALA A 181 16.09 5.21 -11.92
CA ALA A 181 16.42 5.04 -13.33
C ALA A 181 16.56 3.56 -13.74
N GLY A 182 16.85 2.67 -12.79
CA GLY A 182 16.87 1.22 -13.03
C GLY A 182 15.48 0.62 -13.34
N LEU A 183 14.38 1.28 -12.97
CA LEU A 183 13.02 0.73 -13.10
C LEU A 183 12.56 0.72 -14.57
N ARG A 184 12.33 -0.47 -15.12
CA ARG A 184 12.07 -0.63 -16.56
C ARG A 184 10.78 0.03 -17.04
N GLY A 185 9.75 0.05 -16.19
CA GLY A 185 8.44 0.61 -16.51
C GLY A 185 8.31 2.11 -16.29
N LEU A 186 9.29 2.74 -15.63
CA LEU A 186 9.22 4.14 -15.25
C LEU A 186 9.23 5.04 -16.48
N LYS A 187 8.24 5.92 -16.59
CA LYS A 187 8.04 6.83 -17.72
C LYS A 187 8.05 8.29 -17.31
N GLU A 188 7.63 8.60 -16.08
CA GLU A 188 7.56 9.98 -15.59
C GLU A 188 7.99 10.06 -14.13
N VAL A 189 8.84 11.04 -13.83
CA VAL A 189 9.20 11.41 -12.46
C VAL A 189 8.86 12.89 -12.27
N VAL A 190 8.04 13.15 -11.25
CA VAL A 190 7.62 14.50 -10.87
C VAL A 190 8.28 14.86 -9.55
N LEU A 191 8.98 15.99 -9.48
CA LEU A 191 9.49 16.56 -8.24
C LEU A 191 8.57 17.72 -7.85
N LEU A 192 7.96 17.63 -6.66
CA LEU A 192 7.18 18.70 -6.06
C LEU A 192 8.05 19.43 -5.04
N TRP A 193 8.49 20.63 -5.38
CA TRP A 193 9.27 21.48 -4.49
C TRP A 193 8.34 22.35 -3.65
N PHE A 194 8.47 22.29 -2.32
CA PHE A 194 7.63 23.07 -1.38
C PHE A 194 8.34 24.31 -0.80
N GLY A 195 9.56 24.63 -1.25
CA GLY A 195 10.29 25.79 -0.75
C GLY A 195 9.80 27.11 -1.34
N SER A 196 10.52 28.20 -1.05
CA SER A 196 10.23 29.51 -1.65
C SER A 196 10.26 29.44 -3.17
N ASP A 197 9.28 30.07 -3.81
CA ASP A 197 9.05 30.08 -5.27
C ASP A 197 10.14 30.88 -5.99
N VAL A 198 11.32 30.28 -6.06
CA VAL A 198 12.48 30.82 -6.76
C VAL A 198 12.62 30.01 -8.03
N ARG A 199 12.17 30.58 -9.16
CA ARG A 199 12.25 29.95 -10.50
C ARG A 199 13.64 29.39 -10.82
N VAL A 200 14.70 30.03 -10.33
CA VAL A 200 16.10 29.59 -10.48
C VAL A 200 16.31 28.19 -9.86
N VAL A 201 15.69 27.92 -8.71
CA VAL A 201 15.74 26.61 -8.05
C VAL A 201 15.06 25.55 -8.92
N GLY A 202 13.87 25.83 -9.46
CA GLY A 202 13.17 24.89 -10.34
C GLY A 202 13.99 24.48 -11.57
N GLN A 203 14.69 25.42 -12.21
CA GLN A 203 15.55 25.13 -13.37
C GLN A 203 16.78 24.29 -12.99
N SER A 204 17.43 24.62 -11.87
CA SER A 204 18.59 23.86 -11.38
C SER A 204 18.20 22.43 -11.01
N LEU A 205 17.08 22.25 -10.29
CA LEU A 205 16.57 20.92 -9.93
C LEU A 205 16.22 20.10 -11.16
N LEU A 206 15.60 20.73 -12.18
CA LEU A 206 15.28 20.04 -13.42
C LEU A 206 16.55 19.59 -14.17
N ALA A 207 17.58 20.44 -14.21
CA ALA A 207 18.87 20.12 -14.82
C ALA A 207 19.55 18.95 -14.09
N ASP A 208 19.60 19.00 -12.76
CA ASP A 208 20.20 17.95 -11.93
C ASP A 208 19.49 16.61 -12.10
N MET A 209 18.16 16.59 -11.98
CA MET A 209 17.38 15.37 -12.17
C MET A 209 17.55 14.81 -13.58
N SER A 210 17.48 15.66 -14.59
CA SER A 210 17.67 15.23 -15.99
C SER A 210 19.07 14.66 -16.19
N GLY A 211 20.10 15.27 -15.59
CA GLY A 211 21.47 14.77 -15.61
C GLY A 211 21.61 13.38 -15.00
N VAL A 212 20.96 13.12 -13.86
CA VAL A 212 20.95 11.79 -13.21
C VAL A 212 20.36 10.71 -14.14
N PHE A 213 19.20 10.97 -14.73
CA PHE A 213 18.54 10.00 -15.63
C PHE A 213 19.29 9.84 -16.95
N GLN A 214 19.86 10.91 -17.51
CA GLN A 214 20.69 10.84 -18.72
C GLN A 214 21.98 10.05 -18.48
N ALA A 215 22.66 10.26 -17.35
CA ALA A 215 23.85 9.50 -16.98
C ALA A 215 23.56 7.99 -16.82
N ALA A 216 22.34 7.64 -16.39
CA ALA A 216 21.86 6.27 -16.32
C ALA A 216 21.36 5.70 -17.67
N GLY A 217 21.44 6.47 -18.77
CA GLY A 217 20.97 6.05 -20.10
C GLY A 217 19.45 6.08 -20.28
N ARG A 218 18.71 6.76 -19.39
CA ARG A 218 17.24 6.84 -19.36
C ARG A 218 16.72 8.17 -19.88
N GLY A 219 17.09 8.52 -21.11
CA GLY A 219 16.55 9.71 -21.79
C GLY A 219 15.07 9.62 -22.16
N ASP A 220 14.46 8.43 -22.04
CA ASP A 220 13.05 8.16 -22.28
C ASP A 220 12.13 8.61 -21.13
N VAL A 221 12.68 8.83 -19.93
CA VAL A 221 11.90 9.21 -18.75
C VAL A 221 11.63 10.71 -18.76
N ARG A 222 10.35 11.08 -18.73
CA ARG A 222 9.91 12.47 -18.61
C ARG A 222 10.14 12.98 -17.18
N ILE A 223 11.00 13.97 -17.04
CA ILE A 223 11.23 14.66 -15.76
C ILE A 223 10.41 15.95 -15.71
N VAL A 224 9.68 16.16 -14.60
CA VAL A 224 8.87 17.36 -14.37
C VAL A 224 9.20 17.90 -12.99
N VAL A 225 9.59 19.18 -12.89
CA VAL A 225 9.72 19.88 -11.61
C VAL A 225 8.56 20.87 -11.48
N LYS A 226 7.79 20.75 -10.40
CA LYS A 226 6.76 21.72 -10.02
C LYS A 226 7.27 22.47 -8.80
N VAL A 227 7.26 23.80 -8.91
CA VAL A 227 7.57 24.76 -7.84
C VAL A 227 6.26 25.37 -7.37
#